data_AF-A0AAV5DGG3-F1
#
_entry.id   AF-A0AAV5DGG3-F1
#
_cell.length_a   1.000
_cell.length_b   1.000
_cell.length_c   1.000
_cell.angle_alpha   90.00
_cell.angle_beta   90.00
_cell.angle_gamma   90.00
#
_symmetry.space_group_name_H-M   'P 1'
#
loop_
_entity.id
_entity.type
_entity.pdbx_description
1 polymer ?
#
loop_
_entity_poly.entity_id
_entity_poly.type
_entity_poly.pdbx_seq_one_letter_code
_entity_poly.pdbx_strand_id
1 'polypeptide(L)'
;MPKKMGVNSKAEAARARRGAAEAERRDREARAQEDAYWQAAEGPKSRSARRREEDTEKRAEAAARRAENRRLAELEQQQVAAAARRPDRKGARVSGPAVPKVTEAELLRRREEERLRLQREAEAAKKRQARTTEAEEYERVVLVANTNRDDSIIEARSVEDAIAKMSIAREPALPPDRHPERRLKVSYKVWSFHSVLTQAFEEAELAKLKEEKPGLTLHQYKDMIWKLWKKSPDNPLNQV
;
A
#
# COMPACT_ATOMS: atom_id res chain seq x y z
N MET A 1 -38.13 -6.90 38.04
CA MET A 1 -38.08 -7.01 36.56
C MET A 1 -36.79 -7.71 36.15
N PRO A 2 -36.83 -8.85 35.44
CA PRO A 2 -35.61 -9.56 35.04
C PRO A 2 -34.85 -8.78 33.95
N LYS A 3 -33.54 -8.61 34.12
CA LYS A 3 -32.66 -7.98 33.12
C LYS A 3 -32.63 -8.85 31.86
N LYS A 4 -32.87 -8.25 30.69
CA LYS A 4 -32.82 -8.92 29.38
C LYS A 4 -31.39 -9.43 29.12
N MET A 5 -31.16 -10.73 29.33
CA MET A 5 -29.91 -11.44 29.05
C MET A 5 -29.75 -11.70 27.54
N GLY A 6 -29.94 -10.68 26.71
CA GLY A 6 -29.63 -10.74 25.28
C GLY A 6 -28.23 -10.19 25.07
N VAL A 7 -27.32 -11.01 24.57
CA VAL A 7 -25.98 -10.57 24.19
C VAL A 7 -26.12 -9.45 23.14
N ASN A 8 -25.39 -8.35 23.33
CA ASN A 8 -25.47 -7.22 22.41
C ASN A 8 -24.88 -7.64 21.06
N SER A 9 -25.71 -7.69 20.02
CA SER A 9 -25.31 -8.06 18.64
C SER A 9 -24.07 -7.30 18.14
N LYS A 10 -23.88 -6.04 18.56
CA LYS A 10 -22.67 -5.27 18.23
C LYS A 10 -21.41 -5.80 18.93
N ALA A 11 -21.53 -6.29 20.15
CA ALA A 11 -20.44 -6.91 20.90
C ALA A 11 -20.09 -8.28 20.32
N GLU A 12 -21.07 -9.05 19.85
CA GLU A 12 -20.84 -10.31 19.13
C GLU A 12 -20.14 -10.07 17.79
N ALA A 13 -20.59 -9.09 17.00
CA ALA A 13 -19.91 -8.72 15.75
C ALA A 13 -18.46 -8.24 15.99
N ALA A 14 -18.21 -7.50 17.07
CA ALA A 14 -16.85 -7.09 17.44
C ALA A 14 -15.96 -8.28 17.85
N ARG A 15 -16.51 -9.24 18.60
CA ARG A 15 -15.81 -10.49 18.96
C ARG A 15 -15.54 -11.36 17.74
N ALA A 16 -16.50 -11.48 16.82
CA ALA A 16 -16.33 -12.22 15.57
C ALA A 16 -15.22 -11.62 14.70
N ARG A 17 -15.15 -10.28 14.59
CA ARG A 17 -14.05 -9.60 13.87
C ARG A 17 -12.69 -9.84 14.51
N ARG A 18 -12.61 -9.78 15.85
CA ARG A 18 -11.36 -10.05 16.57
C ARG A 18 -10.94 -11.51 16.41
N GLY A 19 -11.88 -12.45 16.52
CA GLY A 19 -11.61 -13.87 16.31
C GLY A 19 -11.17 -14.18 14.87
N ALA A 20 -11.76 -13.52 13.86
CA ALA A 20 -11.33 -13.67 12.48
C ALA A 20 -9.91 -13.13 12.23
N ALA A 21 -9.58 -11.96 12.79
CA ALA A 21 -8.23 -11.40 12.68
C ALA A 21 -7.18 -12.25 13.42
N GLU A 22 -7.54 -12.81 14.58
CA GLU A 22 -6.68 -13.71 15.33
C GLU A 22 -6.49 -15.05 14.61
N ALA A 23 -7.54 -15.59 13.99
CA ALA A 23 -7.45 -16.79 13.15
C ALA A 23 -6.56 -16.55 11.93
N GLU A 24 -6.69 -15.42 11.23
CA GLU A 24 -5.81 -15.07 10.10
C GLU A 24 -4.35 -14.94 10.54
N ARG A 25 -4.10 -14.32 11.70
CA ARG A 25 -2.76 -14.20 12.27
C ARG A 25 -2.18 -15.58 12.57
N ARG A 26 -2.96 -16.45 13.23
CA ARG A 26 -2.56 -17.82 13.54
C ARG A 26 -2.30 -18.64 12.28
N ASP A 27 -3.13 -18.50 11.25
CA ASP A 27 -2.93 -19.17 9.96
C ASP A 27 -1.66 -18.69 9.26
N ARG A 28 -1.37 -17.39 9.32
CA ARG A 28 -0.12 -16.82 8.77
C ARG A 28 1.09 -17.33 9.53
N GLU A 29 1.02 -17.37 10.86
CA GLU A 29 2.09 -17.91 11.71
C GLU A 29 2.29 -19.41 11.47
N ALA A 30 1.21 -20.19 11.31
CA ALA A 30 1.28 -21.60 11.01
C ALA A 30 1.91 -21.86 9.63
N ARG A 31 1.52 -21.10 8.60
CA ARG A 31 2.13 -21.18 7.27
C ARG A 31 3.60 -20.77 7.31
N ALA A 32 3.95 -19.71 8.02
CA ALA A 32 5.34 -19.29 8.16
C ALA A 32 6.19 -20.34 8.90
N GLN A 33 5.64 -21.02 9.91
CA GLN A 33 6.31 -22.11 10.60
C GLN A 33 6.46 -23.35 9.70
N GLU A 34 5.45 -23.68 8.90
CA GLU A 34 5.52 -24.75 7.91
C GLU A 34 6.56 -24.44 6.82
N ASP A 35 6.54 -23.23 6.25
CA ASP A 35 7.52 -22.76 5.28
C ASP A 35 8.95 -22.79 5.87
N ALA A 36 9.11 -22.35 7.12
CA ALA A 36 10.40 -22.41 7.82
C ALA A 36 10.85 -23.84 8.08
N TYR A 37 9.92 -24.74 8.44
CA TYR A 37 10.20 -26.16 8.61
C TYR A 37 10.66 -26.80 7.29
N TRP A 38 9.97 -26.52 6.18
CA TRP A 38 10.37 -27.01 4.86
C TRP A 38 11.70 -26.43 4.40
N GLN A 39 11.95 -25.14 4.60
CA GLN A 39 13.25 -24.52 4.28
C GLN A 39 14.39 -25.11 5.12
N ALA A 40 14.16 -25.40 6.41
CA ALA A 40 15.15 -26.05 7.25
C ALA A 40 15.41 -27.50 6.81
N ALA A 41 14.37 -28.22 6.36
CA ALA A 41 14.48 -29.58 5.83
C ALA A 41 15.21 -29.66 4.48
N GLU A 42 15.10 -28.64 3.63
CA GLU A 42 15.84 -28.54 2.36
C GLU A 42 17.36 -28.42 2.57
N GLY A 43 17.79 -27.98 3.76
CA GLY A 43 19.21 -27.84 4.09
C GLY A 43 19.94 -26.79 3.24
N PRO A 44 21.27 -26.66 3.41
CA PRO A 44 22.03 -25.70 2.64
C PRO A 44 22.05 -26.09 1.15
N LYS A 45 21.50 -25.23 0.29
CA LYS A 45 21.61 -25.36 -1.18
C LYS A 45 23.05 -25.65 -1.59
N SER A 46 23.24 -26.68 -2.42
CA SER A 46 24.57 -27.09 -2.88
C SER A 46 25.28 -25.95 -3.63
N ARG A 47 26.62 -26.00 -3.67
CA ARG A 47 27.43 -24.98 -4.37
C ARG A 47 27.05 -24.84 -5.85
N SER A 48 26.59 -25.92 -6.50
CA SER A 48 26.14 -25.90 -7.89
C SER A 48 24.75 -25.24 -8.04
N ALA A 49 23.83 -25.46 -7.10
CA ALA A 49 22.54 -24.77 -7.07
C ALA A 49 22.72 -23.27 -6.86
N ARG A 50 23.56 -22.86 -5.90
CA ARG A 50 23.90 -21.44 -5.67
C ARG A 50 24.51 -20.77 -6.89
N ARG A 51 25.42 -21.45 -7.59
CA ARG A 51 26.02 -20.94 -8.84
C ARG A 51 25.01 -20.77 -9.97
N ARG A 52 24.02 -21.66 -10.07
CA ARG A 52 22.93 -21.55 -11.06
C ARG A 52 22.02 -20.37 -10.74
N GLU A 53 21.62 -20.21 -9.47
CA GLU A 53 20.81 -19.07 -9.02
C GLU A 53 21.52 -17.74 -9.30
N GLU A 54 22.80 -17.61 -8.91
CA GLU A 54 23.60 -16.41 -9.15
C GLU A 54 23.77 -16.11 -10.65
N ASP A 55 23.96 -17.14 -11.50
CA ASP A 55 24.05 -16.95 -12.96
C ASP A 55 22.69 -16.53 -13.56
N THR A 56 21.58 -17.08 -13.07
CA THR A 56 20.24 -16.65 -13.48
C THR A 56 19.92 -15.23 -13.04
N GLU A 57 20.34 -14.84 -11.83
CA GLU A 57 20.16 -13.50 -11.28
C GLU A 57 21.00 -12.49 -12.06
N LYS A 58 22.28 -12.79 -12.35
CA LYS A 58 23.13 -11.95 -13.19
C LYS A 58 22.59 -11.80 -14.62
N ARG A 59 22.02 -12.87 -15.21
CA ARG A 59 21.37 -12.80 -16.51
C ARG A 59 20.10 -11.95 -16.48
N ALA A 60 19.29 -12.09 -15.43
CA ALA A 60 18.08 -11.28 -15.23
C ALA A 60 18.43 -9.80 -15.02
N GLU A 61 19.42 -9.49 -14.20
CA GLU A 61 19.90 -8.12 -13.98
C GLU A 61 20.47 -7.52 -15.27
N ALA A 62 21.28 -8.28 -16.02
CA ALA A 62 21.79 -7.83 -17.32
C ALA A 62 20.67 -7.59 -18.33
N ALA A 63 19.62 -8.43 -18.34
CA ALA A 63 18.45 -8.25 -19.18
C ALA A 63 17.64 -7.01 -18.76
N ALA A 64 17.47 -6.78 -17.46
CA ALA A 64 16.78 -5.60 -16.93
C ALA A 64 17.53 -4.30 -17.29
N ARG A 65 18.87 -4.26 -17.09
CA ARG A 65 19.71 -3.14 -17.50
C ARG A 65 19.65 -2.88 -19.01
N ARG A 66 19.66 -3.94 -19.82
CA ARG A 66 19.50 -3.80 -21.29
C ARG A 66 18.11 -3.28 -21.67
N ALA A 67 17.06 -3.72 -20.99
CA ALA A 67 15.70 -3.25 -21.23
C ALA A 67 15.53 -1.78 -20.83
N GLU A 68 16.09 -1.36 -19.70
CA GLU A 68 16.10 0.04 -19.27
C GLU A 68 16.88 0.92 -20.25
N ASN A 69 18.08 0.52 -20.66
CA ASN A 69 18.88 1.24 -21.65
C ASN A 69 18.14 1.35 -22.99
N ARG A 70 17.45 0.29 -23.43
CA ARG A 70 16.63 0.32 -24.65
C ARG A 70 15.47 1.31 -24.51
N ARG A 71 14.77 1.29 -23.37
CA ARG A 71 13.68 2.23 -23.10
C ARG A 71 14.15 3.68 -23.11
N LEU A 72 15.32 3.96 -22.53
CA LEU A 72 15.93 5.30 -22.56
C LEU A 72 16.28 5.71 -23.99
N ALA A 73 16.92 4.83 -24.77
CA ALA A 73 17.25 5.10 -26.17
C ALA A 73 16.00 5.34 -27.04
N GLU A 74 14.91 4.60 -26.80
CA GLU A 74 13.64 4.82 -27.48
C GLU A 74 13.01 6.18 -27.12
N LEU A 75 13.08 6.59 -25.84
CA LEU A 75 12.63 7.91 -25.42
C LEU A 75 13.45 9.03 -26.06
N GLU A 76 14.76 8.87 -26.18
CA GLU A 76 15.63 9.83 -26.88
C GLU A 76 15.30 9.90 -28.37
N GLN A 77 15.12 8.76 -29.04
CA GLN A 77 14.70 8.71 -30.44
C GLN A 77 13.32 9.35 -30.65
N GLN A 78 12.37 9.15 -29.74
CA GLN A 78 11.07 9.81 -29.77
C GLN A 78 11.20 11.31 -29.59
N GLN A 79 12.08 11.79 -28.71
CA GLN A 79 12.35 13.23 -28.55
C GLN A 79 12.99 13.84 -29.80
N VAL A 80 13.97 13.16 -30.41
CA VAL A 80 14.59 13.60 -31.67
C VAL A 80 13.58 13.58 -32.81
N ALA A 81 12.76 12.52 -32.92
CA ALA A 81 11.70 12.42 -33.92
C ALA A 81 10.60 13.47 -33.70
N ALA A 82 10.23 13.76 -32.45
CA ALA A 82 9.31 14.83 -32.11
C ALA A 82 9.89 16.21 -32.46
N ALA A 83 11.18 16.44 -32.20
CA ALA A 83 11.89 17.64 -32.60
C ALA A 83 11.97 17.79 -34.13
N ALA A 84 12.14 16.68 -34.86
CA ALA A 84 12.15 16.65 -36.33
C ALA A 84 10.73 16.81 -36.94
N ARG A 85 9.69 16.35 -36.24
CA ARG A 85 8.28 16.49 -36.65
C ARG A 85 7.65 17.84 -36.27
N ARG A 86 8.34 18.67 -35.49
CA ARG A 86 7.91 20.06 -35.31
C ARG A 86 7.90 20.71 -36.69
N PRO A 87 6.73 21.17 -37.18
CA PRO A 87 6.62 21.73 -38.52
C PRO A 87 7.63 22.87 -38.64
N ASP A 88 8.43 22.82 -39.70
CA ASP A 88 9.37 23.85 -40.05
C ASP A 88 8.69 25.21 -39.92
N ARG A 89 9.22 26.06 -39.04
CA ARG A 89 8.98 27.50 -39.07
C ARG A 89 9.64 28.03 -40.35
N LYS A 90 9.09 27.66 -41.51
CA LYS A 90 9.39 28.17 -42.86
C LYS A 90 8.85 29.60 -42.94
N GLY A 91 9.47 30.45 -42.14
CA GLY A 91 9.51 31.91 -42.20
C GLY A 91 10.86 32.43 -41.67
N ALA A 92 11.79 31.54 -41.27
CA ALA A 92 13.08 31.91 -40.68
C ALA A 92 14.26 31.04 -41.19
N ARG A 93 14.23 30.56 -42.45
CA ARG A 93 15.32 29.76 -43.06
C ARG A 93 15.85 30.35 -44.37
N VAL A 94 16.21 31.63 -44.34
CA VAL A 94 17.27 32.16 -45.25
C VAL A 94 18.56 32.47 -44.45
N SER A 95 18.63 32.08 -43.17
CA SER A 95 19.84 32.22 -42.35
C SER A 95 19.92 31.13 -41.29
N GLY A 96 19.96 29.87 -41.71
CA GLY A 96 20.54 28.82 -40.86
C GLY A 96 22.05 29.08 -40.75
N PRO A 97 22.65 29.13 -39.54
CA PRO A 97 24.06 29.41 -39.41
C PRO A 97 24.83 28.29 -40.11
N ALA A 98 25.66 28.67 -41.07
CA ALA A 98 26.68 27.77 -41.60
C ALA A 98 27.38 27.15 -40.39
N VAL A 99 27.39 25.82 -40.28
CA VAL A 99 28.24 25.14 -39.30
C VAL A 99 29.63 25.70 -39.54
N PRO A 100 30.19 26.49 -38.59
CA PRO A 100 31.44 27.18 -38.84
C PRO A 100 32.47 26.12 -39.20
N LYS A 101 33.27 26.34 -40.24
CA LYS A 101 34.41 25.48 -40.52
C LYS A 101 35.38 25.67 -39.35
N VAL A 102 35.21 24.85 -38.32
CA VAL A 102 35.96 24.90 -37.07
C VAL A 102 37.41 24.62 -37.43
N THR A 103 38.26 25.62 -37.24
CA THR A 103 39.69 25.49 -37.53
C THR A 103 40.29 24.53 -36.50
N GLU A 104 41.37 23.83 -36.83
CA GLU A 104 41.98 22.81 -35.94
C GLU A 104 42.29 23.35 -34.52
N ALA A 105 42.66 24.64 -34.43
CA ALA A 105 42.87 25.34 -33.16
C ALA A 105 41.61 25.43 -32.28
N GLU A 106 40.44 25.59 -32.90
CA GLU A 106 39.15 25.69 -32.18
C GLU A 106 38.66 24.29 -31.74
N LEU A 107 38.98 23.23 -32.50
CA LEU A 107 38.78 21.85 -32.07
C LEU A 107 39.65 21.48 -30.86
N LEU A 108 40.90 21.94 -30.81
CA LEU A 108 41.78 21.74 -29.66
C LEU A 108 41.30 22.48 -28.42
N ARG A 109 40.90 23.76 -28.54
CA ARG A 109 40.31 24.49 -27.39
C ARG A 109 39.06 23.82 -26.85
N ARG A 110 38.19 23.32 -27.74
CA ARG A 110 36.96 22.64 -27.35
C ARG A 110 37.24 21.30 -26.66
N ARG A 111 38.27 20.56 -27.10
CA ARG A 111 38.75 19.34 -26.44
C ARG A 111 39.34 19.63 -25.06
N GLU A 112 40.11 20.71 -24.91
CA GLU A 112 40.64 21.13 -23.61
C GLU A 112 39.53 21.56 -22.64
N GLU A 113 38.54 22.30 -23.12
CA GLU A 113 37.36 22.71 -22.33
C GLU A 113 36.53 21.51 -21.88
N GLU A 114 36.30 20.53 -22.77
CA GLU A 114 35.63 19.27 -22.43
C GLU A 114 36.44 18.47 -21.39
N ARG A 115 37.77 18.42 -21.54
CA ARG A 115 38.65 17.73 -20.57
C ARG A 115 38.61 18.41 -19.19
N LEU A 116 38.56 19.75 -19.17
CA LEU A 116 38.44 20.52 -17.94
C LEU A 116 37.06 20.36 -17.29
N ARG A 117 35.99 20.28 -18.09
CA ARG A 117 34.64 19.95 -17.61
C ARG A 117 34.60 18.57 -16.97
N LEU A 118 35.15 17.57 -17.64
CA LEU A 118 35.20 16.20 -17.11
C LEU A 118 36.00 16.12 -15.81
N GLN A 119 37.09 16.88 -15.69
CA GLN A 119 37.85 16.98 -14.44
C GLN A 119 37.05 17.63 -13.32
N ARG A 120 36.33 18.74 -13.60
CA ARG A 120 35.44 19.38 -12.61
C ARG A 120 34.29 18.49 -12.18
N GLU A 121 33.71 17.73 -13.10
CA GLU A 121 32.67 16.76 -12.81
C GLU A 121 33.21 15.58 -11.98
N ALA A 122 34.40 15.09 -12.29
CA ALA A 122 35.07 14.05 -11.51
C ALA A 122 35.42 14.55 -10.08
N GLU A 123 35.88 15.79 -9.93
CA GLU A 123 36.13 16.40 -8.63
C GLU A 123 34.83 16.61 -7.84
N ALA A 124 33.76 17.06 -8.50
CA ALA A 124 32.43 17.17 -7.90
C ALA A 124 31.87 15.80 -7.48
N ALA A 125 32.10 14.75 -8.28
CA ALA A 125 31.71 13.38 -7.95
C ALA A 125 32.50 12.85 -6.73
N LYS A 126 33.81 13.07 -6.68
CA LYS A 126 34.63 12.75 -5.50
C LYS A 126 34.16 13.50 -4.25
N LYS A 127 33.80 14.78 -4.38
CA LYS A 127 33.26 15.58 -3.26
C LYS A 127 31.88 15.10 -2.81
N ARG A 128 31.04 14.59 -3.71
CA ARG A 128 29.77 13.94 -3.36
C ARG A 128 30.01 12.63 -2.62
N GLN A 129 30.93 11.79 -3.10
CA GLN A 129 31.30 10.54 -2.43
C GLN A 129 31.88 10.78 -1.03
N ALA A 130 32.73 11.80 -0.87
CA ALA A 130 33.27 12.17 0.45
C ALA A 130 32.17 12.61 1.43
N ARG A 131 31.13 13.31 0.96
CA ARG A 131 29.97 13.69 1.79
C ARG A 131 29.09 12.50 2.16
N THR A 132 28.94 11.52 1.28
CA THR A 132 28.16 10.32 1.59
C THR A 132 28.89 9.41 2.58
N THR A 133 30.21 9.27 2.44
CA THR A 133 31.01 8.50 3.41
C THR A 133 30.98 9.13 4.80
N GLU A 134 31.03 10.47 4.90
CA GLU A 134 30.93 11.18 6.17
C GLU A 134 29.55 11.00 6.84
N ALA A 135 28.47 10.96 6.06
CA ALA A 135 27.13 10.70 6.58
C ALA A 135 26.95 9.26 7.08
N GLU A 136 27.46 8.27 6.36
CA GLU A 136 27.41 6.85 6.75
C GLU A 136 28.29 6.55 7.99
N GLU A 137 29.41 7.24 8.13
CA GLU A 137 30.26 7.16 9.32
C GLU A 137 29.58 7.80 10.53
N TYR A 138 28.93 8.95 10.35
CA TYR A 138 28.14 9.60 11.40
C TYR A 138 26.94 8.73 11.81
N GLU A 139 26.25 8.13 10.86
CA GLU A 139 25.14 7.20 11.12
C GLU A 139 25.62 5.99 11.93
N ARG A 140 26.80 5.43 11.61
CA ARG A 140 27.39 4.34 12.41
C ARG A 140 27.75 4.73 13.84
N VAL A 141 28.23 5.96 14.05
CA VAL A 141 28.57 6.44 15.40
C VAL A 141 27.31 6.77 16.22
N VAL A 142 26.26 7.28 15.58
CA VAL A 142 24.98 7.59 16.24
C VAL A 142 24.13 6.34 16.50
N LEU A 143 24.19 5.35 15.60
CA LEU A 143 23.50 4.05 15.73
C LEU A 143 24.27 3.04 16.59
N VAL A 144 25.17 3.47 17.47
CA VAL A 144 25.72 2.57 18.48
C VAL A 144 24.60 2.24 19.46
N ALA A 145 23.99 1.07 19.28
CA ALA A 145 22.92 0.55 20.12
C ALA A 145 23.38 0.53 21.60
N ASN A 146 22.63 1.23 22.44
CA ASN A 146 22.91 1.30 23.87
C ASN A 146 22.48 -0.01 24.54
N THR A 147 23.44 -0.92 24.72
CA THR A 147 23.26 -2.26 25.29
C THR A 147 22.84 -2.23 26.76
N ASN A 148 22.86 -1.07 27.43
CA ASN A 148 22.40 -0.94 28.83
C ASN A 148 20.86 -0.84 28.95
N ARG A 149 20.12 -0.76 27.83
CA ARG A 149 18.64 -0.77 27.78
C ARG A 149 18.09 -2.01 27.07
N ASP A 150 18.92 -3.02 26.89
CA ASP A 150 18.49 -4.26 26.26
C ASP A 150 17.72 -5.11 27.28
N ASP A 151 16.39 -4.99 27.28
CA ASP A 151 15.47 -5.72 28.18
C ASP A 151 15.37 -7.22 27.83
N SER A 152 16.20 -7.72 26.90
CA SER A 152 16.27 -9.13 26.52
C SER A 152 16.78 -10.03 27.64
N ILE A 153 17.50 -9.47 28.62
CA ILE A 153 17.98 -10.21 29.80
C ILE A 153 16.98 -9.99 30.94
N ILE A 154 16.05 -10.93 31.09
CA ILE A 154 15.07 -10.91 32.18
C ILE A 154 15.73 -11.49 33.45
N GLU A 155 16.34 -10.62 34.26
CA GLU A 155 16.83 -11.01 35.59
C GLU A 155 15.66 -11.09 36.59
N ALA A 156 15.40 -12.29 37.12
CA ALA A 156 14.45 -12.52 38.20
C ALA A 156 15.15 -13.20 39.38
N ARG A 157 14.95 -12.66 40.59
CA ARG A 157 15.59 -13.17 41.83
C ARG A 157 14.66 -14.08 42.66
N SER A 158 13.39 -14.20 42.28
CA SER A 158 12.41 -15.08 42.90
C SER A 158 11.48 -15.70 41.85
N VAL A 159 10.81 -16.80 42.22
CA VAL A 159 9.94 -17.58 41.31
C VAL A 159 8.71 -16.76 40.89
N GLU A 160 8.09 -16.03 41.82
CA GLU A 160 6.95 -15.16 41.53
C GLU A 160 7.32 -13.99 40.59
N ASP A 161 8.52 -13.42 40.74
CA ASP A 161 9.00 -12.31 39.91
C ASP A 161 9.33 -12.79 38.48
N ALA A 162 9.82 -14.04 38.35
CA ALA A 162 9.99 -14.68 37.05
C ALA A 162 8.65 -14.92 36.34
N ILE A 163 7.62 -15.38 37.06
CA ILE A 163 6.29 -15.60 36.51
C ILE A 163 5.65 -14.28 36.06
N ALA A 164 5.78 -13.22 36.85
CA ALA A 164 5.24 -11.90 36.50
C ALA A 164 5.90 -11.34 35.24
N LYS A 165 7.23 -11.41 35.13
CA LYS A 165 8.00 -10.90 33.97
C LYS A 165 7.81 -11.74 32.70
N MET A 166 7.58 -13.06 32.83
CA MET A 166 7.28 -13.94 31.69
C MET A 166 5.80 -13.91 31.25
N SER A 167 4.91 -13.30 32.04
CA SER A 167 3.48 -13.23 31.72
C SER A 167 3.16 -12.16 30.64
N ILE A 168 3.47 -12.46 29.38
CA ILE A 168 3.17 -11.65 28.18
C ILE A 168 1.67 -11.77 27.78
N ALA A 169 0.76 -11.78 28.76
CA ALA A 169 -0.67 -12.05 28.53
C ALA A 169 -1.61 -10.96 29.07
N ARG A 170 -1.15 -9.70 29.07
CA ARG A 170 -2.05 -8.55 29.15
C ARG A 170 -1.56 -7.43 28.25
N GLU A 171 -1.89 -7.54 26.98
CA GLU A 171 -1.78 -6.44 26.02
C GLU A 171 -2.37 -5.14 26.58
N PRO A 172 -1.77 -3.97 26.28
CA PRO A 172 -2.35 -2.69 26.63
C PRO A 172 -3.67 -2.55 25.87
N ALA A 173 -4.78 -2.47 26.61
CA ALA A 173 -6.09 -2.21 26.04
C ALA A 173 -6.03 -0.95 25.16
N LEU A 174 -6.22 -1.11 23.84
CA LEU A 174 -6.41 0.00 22.91
C LEU A 174 -7.44 0.99 23.48
N PRO A 175 -7.20 2.32 23.45
CA PRO A 175 -8.14 3.30 23.98
C PRO A 175 -9.49 3.21 23.25
N PRO A 176 -10.63 3.24 23.96
CA PRO A 176 -11.94 3.24 23.32
C PRO A 176 -12.15 4.54 22.50
N ASP A 177 -12.52 4.38 21.22
CA ASP A 177 -12.80 5.45 20.25
C ASP A 177 -13.87 6.44 20.76
N ARG A 178 -13.47 7.71 20.83
CA ARG A 178 -14.17 8.83 21.48
C ARG A 178 -15.09 9.66 20.54
N HIS A 179 -15.34 9.29 19.28
CA HIS A 179 -16.04 10.19 18.34
C HIS A 179 -17.52 9.81 18.08
N PRO A 180 -18.48 10.43 18.80
CA PRO A 180 -19.92 10.24 18.54
C PRO A 180 -20.38 10.81 17.19
N GLU A 181 -19.70 11.84 16.67
CA GLU A 181 -20.08 12.53 15.43
C GLU A 181 -19.94 11.65 14.18
N ARG A 182 -18.95 10.74 14.16
CA ARG A 182 -18.81 9.76 13.08
C ARG A 182 -19.92 8.71 13.08
N ARG A 183 -20.48 8.39 14.26
CA ARG A 183 -21.64 7.50 14.38
C ARG A 183 -22.91 8.16 13.87
N LEU A 184 -23.09 9.46 14.13
CA LEU A 184 -24.23 10.24 13.62
C LEU A 184 -24.20 10.36 12.10
N LYS A 185 -23.02 10.56 11.50
CA LYS A 185 -22.90 10.62 10.04
C LYS A 185 -23.14 9.27 9.36
N VAL A 186 -22.67 8.18 9.96
CA VAL A 186 -22.96 6.82 9.49
C VAL A 186 -24.43 6.48 9.72
N SER A 187 -25.01 6.77 10.89
CA SER A 187 -26.43 6.50 11.14
C SER A 187 -27.34 7.35 10.26
N TYR A 188 -27.00 8.62 10.00
CA TYR A 188 -27.73 9.46 9.07
C TYR A 188 -27.63 8.95 7.63
N LYS A 189 -26.44 8.52 7.19
CA LYS A 189 -26.27 7.94 5.85
C LYS A 189 -27.00 6.60 5.72
N VAL A 190 -26.94 5.74 6.74
CA VAL A 190 -27.68 4.47 6.78
C VAL A 190 -29.19 4.73 6.83
N TRP A 191 -29.65 5.71 7.60
CA TRP A 191 -31.05 6.09 7.69
C TRP A 191 -31.55 6.71 6.39
N SER A 192 -30.76 7.58 5.75
CA SER A 192 -31.04 8.16 4.44
C SER A 192 -31.07 7.08 3.36
N PHE A 193 -30.11 6.16 3.36
CA PHE A 193 -30.07 5.04 2.42
C PHE A 193 -31.26 4.09 2.65
N HIS A 194 -31.59 3.77 3.91
CA HIS A 194 -32.79 3.00 4.26
C HIS A 194 -34.07 3.71 3.81
N SER A 195 -34.18 5.02 3.98
CA SER A 195 -35.31 5.83 3.53
C SER A 195 -35.47 5.80 2.02
N VAL A 196 -34.37 5.99 1.28
CA VAL A 196 -34.37 5.99 -0.20
C VAL A 196 -34.71 4.60 -0.74
N LEU A 197 -34.15 3.54 -0.16
CA LEU A 197 -34.47 2.17 -0.57
C LEU A 197 -35.89 1.77 -0.21
N THR A 198 -36.39 2.17 0.97
CA THR A 198 -37.78 1.93 1.36
C THR A 198 -38.72 2.66 0.41
N GLN A 199 -38.38 3.88 -0.01
CA GLN A 199 -39.16 4.65 -0.97
C GLN A 199 -39.15 4.01 -2.36
N ALA A 200 -37.99 3.57 -2.86
CA ALA A 200 -37.89 2.88 -4.15
C ALA A 200 -38.66 1.55 -4.16
N PHE A 201 -38.60 0.81 -3.06
CA PHE A 201 -39.36 -0.43 -2.87
C PHE A 201 -40.87 -0.15 -2.74
N GLU A 202 -41.24 0.91 -2.01
CA GLU A 202 -42.62 1.36 -1.91
C GLU A 202 -43.16 1.72 -3.30
N GLU A 203 -42.46 2.51 -4.11
CA GLU A 203 -42.91 2.88 -5.45
C GLU A 203 -43.08 1.68 -6.39
N ALA A 204 -42.15 0.71 -6.36
CA ALA A 204 -42.19 -0.49 -7.19
C ALA A 204 -43.30 -1.48 -6.77
N GLU A 205 -43.48 -1.71 -5.47
CA GLU A 205 -44.48 -2.65 -4.96
C GLU A 205 -45.87 -2.03 -4.89
N LEU A 206 -45.97 -0.72 -4.67
CA LEU A 206 -47.26 -0.01 -4.67
C LEU A 206 -47.88 0.04 -6.07
N ALA A 207 -47.09 0.01 -7.15
CA ALA A 207 -47.60 -0.13 -8.51
C ALA A 207 -48.26 -1.51 -8.73
N LYS A 208 -47.57 -2.59 -8.33
CA LYS A 208 -48.08 -3.97 -8.46
C LYS A 208 -49.29 -4.24 -7.56
N LEU A 209 -49.25 -3.76 -6.31
CA LEU A 209 -50.32 -3.97 -5.34
C LEU A 209 -51.61 -3.22 -5.67
N LYS A 210 -51.51 -2.08 -6.38
CA LYS A 210 -52.68 -1.36 -6.91
C LYS A 210 -53.33 -2.10 -8.07
N GLU A 211 -52.57 -2.83 -8.86
CA GLU A 211 -53.06 -3.65 -9.97
C GLU A 211 -53.70 -4.96 -9.46
N GLU A 212 -53.08 -5.61 -8.48
CA GLU A 212 -53.59 -6.88 -7.93
C GLU A 212 -54.84 -6.71 -7.05
N LYS A 213 -54.97 -5.59 -6.33
CA LYS A 213 -56.08 -5.34 -5.42
C LYS A 213 -56.49 -3.87 -5.45
N PRO A 214 -57.30 -3.42 -6.43
CA PRO A 214 -57.82 -2.06 -6.41
C PRO A 214 -58.84 -1.89 -5.27
N GLY A 215 -58.73 -0.79 -4.51
CA GLY A 215 -59.72 -0.39 -3.50
C GLY A 215 -59.26 -0.34 -2.04
N LEU A 216 -57.98 -0.62 -1.74
CA LEU A 216 -57.43 -0.41 -0.39
C LEU A 216 -57.02 1.06 -0.18
N THR A 217 -56.98 1.48 1.08
CA THR A 217 -56.50 2.84 1.43
C THR A 217 -54.97 2.88 1.35
N LEU A 218 -54.38 4.02 0.96
CA LEU A 218 -52.91 4.20 0.83
C LEU A 218 -52.15 3.73 2.09
N HIS A 219 -52.73 3.95 3.28
CA HIS A 219 -52.15 3.51 4.55
C HIS A 219 -52.06 1.99 4.68
N GLN A 220 -53.07 1.25 4.22
CA GLN A 220 -53.09 -0.21 4.26
C GLN A 220 -52.08 -0.82 3.28
N TYR A 221 -51.88 -0.20 2.12
CA TYR A 221 -50.78 -0.58 1.21
C TYR A 221 -49.42 -0.34 1.86
N LYS A 222 -49.20 0.83 2.49
CA LYS A 222 -47.96 1.16 3.20
C LYS A 222 -47.64 0.15 4.31
N ASP A 223 -48.62 -0.27 5.09
CA ASP A 223 -48.43 -1.29 6.15
C ASP A 223 -48.08 -2.66 5.59
N MET A 224 -48.64 -3.04 4.45
CA MET A 224 -48.34 -4.31 3.78
C MET A 224 -46.95 -4.28 3.14
N ILE A 225 -46.60 -3.18 2.48
CA ILE A 225 -45.26 -2.91 1.93
C ILE A 225 -44.23 -2.91 3.07
N TRP A 226 -44.52 -2.31 4.22
CA TRP A 226 -43.62 -2.33 5.38
C TRP A 226 -43.38 -3.73 5.94
N LYS A 227 -44.39 -4.61 5.89
CA LYS A 227 -44.24 -6.04 6.27
C LYS A 227 -43.40 -6.82 5.27
N LEU A 228 -43.55 -6.54 3.97
CA LEU A 228 -42.73 -7.13 2.91
C LEU A 228 -41.29 -6.61 2.98
N TRP A 229 -41.10 -5.31 3.19
CA TRP A 229 -39.80 -4.65 3.34
C TRP A 229 -38.99 -5.22 4.51
N LYS A 230 -39.62 -5.45 5.67
CA LYS A 230 -38.96 -6.10 6.82
C LYS A 230 -38.47 -7.52 6.51
N LYS A 231 -39.02 -8.19 5.50
CA LYS A 231 -38.59 -9.51 5.03
C LYS A 231 -37.74 -9.47 3.76
N SER A 232 -37.65 -8.31 3.10
CA SER A 232 -36.92 -8.15 1.85
C SER A 232 -35.40 -8.26 2.06
N PRO A 233 -34.66 -8.89 1.14
CA PRO A 233 -33.19 -8.89 1.15
C PRO A 233 -32.58 -7.49 0.94
N ASP A 234 -33.37 -6.56 0.39
CA ASP A 234 -32.95 -5.17 0.17
C ASP A 234 -32.93 -4.32 1.44
N ASN A 235 -33.48 -4.84 2.55
CA ASN A 235 -33.40 -4.17 3.83
C ASN A 235 -31.98 -4.31 4.41
N PRO A 236 -31.23 -3.20 4.60
CA PRO A 236 -29.87 -3.25 5.15
C PRO A 236 -29.79 -3.81 6.58
N LEU A 237 -30.92 -3.98 7.28
CA LEU A 237 -30.98 -4.67 8.57
C LEU A 237 -30.98 -6.21 8.47
N ASN A 238 -31.33 -6.76 7.31
CA ASN A 238 -31.34 -8.21 7.05
C ASN A 238 -30.06 -8.69 6.33
N GLN A 239 -29.17 -7.75 5.97
CA GLN A 239 -27.86 -8.02 5.38
C GLN A 239 -26.86 -8.30 6.51
N VAL A 240 -26.89 -9.54 7.03
CA VAL A 240 -25.86 -10.10 7.93
C VAL A 240 -24.85 -10.87 7.10
#